data_AF-A0A9D9YKE1-F1
#
_entry.id   AF-A0A9D9YKE1-F1
#
_cell.length_a   1.000
_cell.length_b   1.000
_cell.length_c   1.000
_cell.angle_alpha   90.00
_cell.angle_beta   90.00
_cell.angle_gamma   90.00
#
_symmetry.space_group_name_H-M   'P 1'
#
loop_
_entity.id
_entity.type
_entity.pdbx_description
1 polymer ?
#
loop_
_entity_poly.entity_id
_entity_poly.type
_entity_poly.pdbx_seq_one_letter_code
_entity_poly.pdbx_strand_id
1 'polypeptide(L)'
;MAGTKAGGAKAAATNRAKYGKDFYSKIGQRGGQNGTTGGFAANRELAKVAGQKGGRISRRGKAKTTISATEVSETSKIDVRLGE
;
A
#
# COMPACT_ATOMS: atom_id res chain seq x y z
N MET A 1 -17.96 26.85 6.69
CA MET A 1 -17.21 27.52 7.78
C MET A 1 -15.92 26.74 8.05
N ALA A 2 -14.79 27.43 8.25
CA ALA A 2 -13.55 26.77 8.67
C ALA A 2 -13.74 26.07 10.04
N GLY A 3 -12.99 24.99 10.28
CA GLY A 3 -13.07 24.23 11.54
C GLY A 3 -14.31 23.34 11.73
N THR A 4 -15.30 23.40 10.84
CA THR A 4 -16.51 22.56 10.93
C THR A 4 -16.38 21.26 10.12
N LYS A 5 -17.09 20.20 10.52
CA LYS A 5 -17.15 18.93 9.75
C LYS A 5 -17.57 19.15 8.29
N ALA A 6 -18.59 19.98 8.07
CA ALA A 6 -19.07 20.34 6.74
C ALA A 6 -18.02 21.10 5.90
N GLY A 7 -17.25 21.99 6.54
CA GLY A 7 -16.12 22.67 5.90
C GLY A 7 -15.01 21.71 5.50
N GLY A 8 -14.65 20.78 6.39
CA GLY A 8 -13.64 19.75 6.12
C GLY A 8 -14.04 18.83 4.96
N ALA A 9 -15.30 18.42 4.89
CA ALA A 9 -15.82 17.60 3.78
C ALA A 9 -15.71 18.33 2.43
N LYS A 10 -16.07 19.63 2.38
CA LYS A 10 -15.92 20.45 1.17
C LYS A 10 -14.45 20.61 0.76
N ALA A 11 -13.55 20.84 1.72
CA ALA A 11 -12.13 20.93 1.44
C ALA A 11 -11.55 19.61 0.89
N ALA A 12 -11.96 18.47 1.46
CA ALA A 12 -11.55 17.15 0.98
C ALA A 12 -12.04 16.86 -0.44
N ALA A 13 -13.28 17.26 -0.78
CA ALA A 13 -13.81 17.16 -2.13
C ALA A 13 -12.98 17.99 -3.13
N THR A 14 -12.67 19.24 -2.78
CA THR A 14 -11.82 20.12 -3.60
C THR A 14 -10.41 19.55 -3.77
N ASN A 15 -9.78 19.04 -2.71
CA ASN A 15 -8.44 18.45 -2.77
C ASN A 15 -8.40 17.18 -3.65
N ARG A 16 -9.44 16.34 -3.56
CA ARG A 16 -9.59 15.16 -4.42
C ARG A 16 -9.76 15.54 -5.89
N ALA A 17 -10.52 16.61 -6.17
CA ALA A 17 -10.70 17.11 -7.53
C ALA A 17 -9.40 17.73 -8.10
N LYS A 18 -8.66 18.49 -7.28
CA LYS A 18 -7.44 19.19 -7.70
C LYS A 18 -6.22 18.27 -7.87
N TYR A 19 -6.03 17.33 -6.94
CA TYR A 19 -4.80 16.53 -6.86
C TYR A 19 -5.01 15.04 -7.15
N GLY A 20 -6.25 14.65 -7.45
CA GLY A 20 -6.62 13.28 -7.77
C GLY A 20 -6.88 12.39 -6.55
N LYS A 21 -7.27 11.15 -6.84
CA LYS A 21 -7.70 10.17 -5.84
C LYS A 21 -6.56 9.71 -4.91
N ASP A 22 -5.33 9.75 -5.39
CA ASP A 22 -4.14 9.28 -4.65
C ASP A 22 -3.55 10.31 -3.70
N PHE A 23 -4.05 11.54 -3.70
CA PHE A 23 -3.47 12.65 -2.93
C PHE A 23 -3.26 12.30 -1.45
N TYR A 24 -4.31 11.83 -0.78
CA TYR A 24 -4.24 11.46 0.63
C TYR A 24 -3.40 10.21 0.88
N SER A 25 -3.42 9.24 -0.04
CA SER A 25 -2.60 8.03 0.05
C SER A 25 -1.11 8.37 0.00
N LYS A 26 -0.70 9.25 -0.92
CA LYS A 26 0.70 9.70 -1.08
C LYS A 26 1.17 10.49 0.14
N ILE A 27 0.35 11.40 0.67
CA ILE A 27 0.70 12.17 1.87
C ILE A 27 0.82 11.25 3.09
N GLY A 28 -0.13 10.33 3.28
CA GLY A 28 -0.07 9.36 4.37
C GLY A 28 1.16 8.44 4.29
N GLN A 29 1.52 7.98 3.09
CA GLN A 29 2.72 7.17 2.87
C GLN A 29 3.99 7.93 3.28
N ARG A 30 4.16 9.17 2.81
CA ARG A 30 5.32 10.01 3.15
C ARG A 30 5.40 10.27 4.66
N GLY A 31 4.27 10.58 5.30
CA GLY A 31 4.20 10.79 6.74
C GLY A 31 4.57 9.52 7.53
N GLY A 32 4.10 8.35 7.10
CA GLY A 32 4.43 7.07 7.74
C GLY A 32 5.89 6.67 7.55
N GLN A 33 6.49 6.96 6.41
CA GLN A 33 7.92 6.71 6.16
C GLN A 33 8.84 7.59 7.00
N ASN A 34 8.48 8.86 7.18
CA ASN A 34 9.27 9.82 7.97
C ASN A 34 8.99 9.73 9.49
N GLY A 35 7.98 8.97 9.90
CA GLY A 35 7.62 8.80 11.31
C GLY A 35 8.67 7.99 12.07
N THR A 36 9.37 8.62 13.00
CA THR A 36 10.41 8.00 13.83
C THR A 36 9.91 7.49 15.18
N THR A 37 8.63 7.70 15.51
CA THR A 37 8.02 7.43 16.83
C THR A 37 7.80 5.93 17.14
N GLY A 38 8.59 5.01 16.57
CA GLY A 38 8.58 3.60 16.96
C GLY A 38 7.49 2.71 16.34
N GLY A 39 7.15 2.94 15.07
CA GLY A 39 6.22 2.09 14.31
C GLY A 39 6.91 1.00 13.46
N PHE A 40 6.13 0.31 12.61
CA PHE A 40 6.62 -0.72 11.69
C PHE A 40 7.63 -0.20 10.65
N ALA A 41 7.64 1.11 10.38
CA ALA A 41 8.64 1.75 9.51
C ALA A 41 10.00 1.93 10.20
N ALA A 42 9.99 2.19 11.52
CA ALA A 42 11.20 2.45 12.30
C ALA A 42 11.96 1.15 12.66
N ASN A 43 11.25 0.02 12.82
CA ASN A 43 11.87 -1.28 13.08
C ASN A 43 11.27 -2.37 12.17
N ARG A 44 12.03 -2.73 11.13
CA ARG A 44 11.62 -3.74 10.15
C ARG A 44 11.53 -5.15 10.75
N GLU A 45 12.33 -5.47 11.76
CA GLU A 45 12.27 -6.77 12.43
C GLU A 45 10.98 -6.91 13.25
N LEU A 46 10.56 -5.85 13.95
CA LEU A 46 9.26 -5.81 14.64
C LEU A 46 8.11 -6.05 13.66
N ALA A 47 8.15 -5.41 12.48
CA ALA A 47 7.15 -5.59 11.44
C ALA A 47 7.08 -7.03 10.92
N LYS A 48 8.23 -7.68 10.70
CA LYS A 48 8.29 -9.09 10.30
C LYS A 48 7.67 -10.01 11.35
N VAL A 49 8.05 -9.85 12.61
CA VAL A 49 7.57 -10.70 13.73
C VAL A 49 6.06 -10.55 13.90
N ALA A 50 5.56 -9.32 13.93
CA ALA A 50 4.13 -9.06 14.04
C ALA A 50 3.34 -9.62 12.84
N GLY A 51 3.86 -9.46 11.62
CA GLY A 51 3.28 -10.00 10.39
C GLY A 51 3.21 -11.53 10.40
N GLN A 52 4.30 -12.21 10.78
CA GLN A 52 4.31 -13.67 10.92
C GLN A 52 3.29 -14.16 11.94
N LYS A 53 3.23 -13.53 13.13
CA LYS A 53 2.29 -13.91 14.19
C LYS A 53 0.85 -13.74 13.71
N GLY A 54 0.52 -12.61 13.09
CA GLY A 54 -0.81 -12.35 12.53
C GLY A 54 -1.19 -13.34 11.43
N GLY A 55 -0.27 -13.63 10.51
CA GLY A 55 -0.47 -14.61 9.45
C GLY A 55 -0.71 -16.02 9.98
N ARG A 56 0.04 -16.45 11.02
CA ARG A 56 -0.09 -17.78 11.63
C ARG A 56 -1.41 -17.94 12.39
N ILE A 57 -1.93 -16.89 13.01
CA ILE A 57 -3.21 -16.90 13.75
C ILE A 57 -4.42 -16.76 12.80
N SER A 58 -4.21 -16.25 11.59
CA SER A 58 -5.29 -15.98 10.64
C SER A 58 -6.11 -17.24 10.32
N ARG A 59 -7.43 -17.13 10.50
CA ARG A 59 -8.42 -18.11 10.04
C ARG A 59 -8.94 -17.83 8.62
N ARG A 60 -8.70 -16.62 8.12
CA ARG A 60 -8.93 -16.26 6.72
C ARG A 60 -7.78 -16.93 5.97
N GLY A 61 -8.06 -18.05 5.28
CA GLY A 61 -7.05 -18.80 4.53
C GLY A 61 -6.26 -17.92 3.55
N LYS A 62 -5.24 -18.50 2.90
CA LYS A 62 -4.40 -17.78 1.93
C LYS A 62 -5.28 -17.01 0.92
N ALA A 63 -4.88 -15.78 0.61
CA ALA A 63 -5.58 -14.98 -0.38
C ALA A 63 -5.61 -15.74 -1.71
N LYS A 64 -6.79 -15.96 -2.27
CA LYS A 64 -6.94 -16.47 -3.63
C LYS A 64 -6.58 -15.35 -4.59
N THR A 65 -5.40 -15.42 -5.19
CA THR A 65 -5.03 -14.52 -6.28
C THR A 65 -5.79 -14.98 -7.52
N THR A 66 -6.96 -14.38 -7.78
CA THR A 66 -7.61 -14.51 -9.09
C THR A 66 -6.79 -13.65 -10.06
N ILE A 67 -5.81 -14.27 -10.72
CA ILE A 67 -5.11 -13.63 -11.83
C ILE A 67 -6.09 -13.66 -13.00
N SER A 68 -6.77 -12.54 -13.26
CA SER A 68 -7.51 -12.34 -14.50
C SER A 68 -6.47 -12.22 -15.62
N ALA A 69 -6.24 -13.33 -16.32
CA ALA A 69 -5.38 -13.40 -17.50
C ALA A 69 -6.06 -12.66 -18.66
N THR A 70 -6.01 -11.34 -18.62
CA THR A 70 -6.30 -10.48 -19.75
C THR A 70 -5.25 -9.39 -19.69
N GLU A 71 -4.16 -9.58 -20.42
CA GLU A 71 -3.33 -8.60 -21.15
C GLU A 71 -2.06 -9.35 -21.55
N VAL A 72 -1.96 -9.68 -22.84
CA VAL A 72 -0.77 -10.27 -23.47
C VAL A 72 0.28 -9.16 -23.53
N SER A 73 1.23 -9.13 -22.59
CA SER A 73 2.44 -8.33 -22.78
C SER A 73 3.44 -9.16 -23.60
N GLU A 74 3.79 -8.62 -24.76
CA GLU A 74 4.74 -9.21 -25.71
C GLU A 74 6.04 -9.69 -25.05
N THR A 75 6.56 -10.76 -25.64
CA THR A 75 7.70 -11.57 -25.24
C THR A 75 8.92 -10.74 -24.84
N SER A 76 9.21 -10.65 -23.55
CA SER A 76 10.56 -10.34 -23.07
C SER A 76 11.30 -11.67 -22.89
N LYS A 77 12.12 -12.02 -23.89
CA LYS A 77 13.01 -13.18 -23.89
C LYS A 77 13.83 -13.20 -22.60
N ILE A 78 13.56 -14.16 -21.72
CA ILE A 78 14.48 -14.52 -20.65
C ILE A 78 15.35 -15.62 -21.22
N ASP A 79 16.55 -15.27 -21.69
CA ASP A 79 17.59 -16.26 -21.97
C ASP A 79 18.04 -16.85 -20.62
N VAL A 80 17.48 -18.01 -20.27
CA VAL A 80 17.99 -18.83 -19.18
C VAL A 80 19.28 -19.48 -19.68
N ARG A 81 20.42 -18.97 -19.21
CA ARG A 81 21.73 -19.60 -19.39
C ARG A 81 21.73 -20.94 -18.63
N LEU A 82 21.61 -22.04 -19.36
CA LEU A 82 21.87 -23.40 -18.89
C LEU A 82 23.38 -23.69 -19.06
N GLY A 83 24.01 -24.27 -18.03
CA GLY A 83 25.36 -24.84 -18.06
C GLY A 83 26.35 -24.10 -17.15
N GLU A 84 27.07 -24.74 -16.22
CA GLU A 84 27.30 -26.17 -15.92
C GLU A 84 27.06 -26.48 -14.43
#